data_AF-A0A9X5PHA4-F1
#
_entry.id   AF-A0A9X5PHA4-F1
#
_cell.length_a   1.000
_cell.length_b   1.000
_cell.length_c   1.000
_cell.angle_alpha   90.00
_cell.angle_beta   90.00
_cell.angle_gamma   90.00
#
_symmetry.space_group_name_H-M   'P 1'
#
loop_
_entity.id
_entity.type
_entity.pdbx_description
1 polymer ?
#
loop_
_entity_poly.entity_id
_entity_poly.type
_entity_poly.pdbx_seq_one_letter_code
_entity_poly.pdbx_strand_id
1 'polypeptide(L)'
;MNPSSDEELKSAIELDVLLDDFVLEKNSNCLKKLFEFPSGKWIEIKYFFDPDYYSLNYQNSHIFVCWLPDTDGDYDHYRIIIFFDTTDLVSQVISFNMKTL
;
A
#
# COMPACT_ATOMS: atom_id res chain seq x y z
N MET A 1 0.64 -4.30 26.42
CA MET A 1 0.35 -5.72 26.12
C MET A 1 1.14 -6.03 24.87
N ASN A 2 1.95 -7.10 24.88
CA ASN A 2 2.52 -7.58 23.63
C ASN A 2 1.38 -8.27 22.87
N PRO A 3 1.22 -8.01 21.57
CA PRO A 3 0.23 -8.70 20.76
C PRO A 3 0.49 -10.21 20.84
N SER A 4 -0.59 -11.00 20.78
CA SER A 4 -0.44 -12.45 20.69
C SER A 4 0.06 -12.84 19.30
N SER A 5 0.72 -14.00 19.15
CA SER A 5 1.18 -14.50 17.84
C SER A 5 0.05 -14.59 16.79
N ASP A 6 -1.19 -14.79 17.25
CA ASP A 6 -2.37 -14.88 16.39
C ASP A 6 -2.81 -13.50 15.88
N GLU A 7 -2.55 -12.43 16.64
CA GLU A 7 -2.84 -11.04 16.23
C GLU A 7 -1.82 -10.55 15.20
N GLU A 8 -0.53 -10.83 15.40
CA GLU A 8 0.54 -10.51 14.44
C GLU A 8 0.33 -11.24 13.11
N LEU A 9 -0.02 -12.53 13.17
CA LEU A 9 -0.30 -13.33 11.97
C LEU A 9 -1.52 -12.80 11.21
N LYS A 10 -2.57 -12.40 11.93
CA LYS A 10 -3.78 -11.83 11.32
C LYS A 10 -3.51 -10.50 10.63
N SER A 11 -2.68 -9.64 11.23
CA SER A 11 -2.31 -8.35 10.64
C SER A 11 -1.44 -8.49 9.39
N ALA A 12 -0.47 -9.42 9.40
CA ALA A 12 0.33 -9.72 8.22
C ALA A 12 -0.54 -10.19 7.03
N ILE A 13 -1.55 -11.03 7.29
CA ILE A 13 -2.51 -11.47 6.27
C ILE A 13 -3.38 -10.31 5.78
N GLU A 14 -3.79 -9.40 6.67
CA GLU A 14 -4.58 -8.21 6.31
C GLU A 14 -3.80 -7.28 5.38
N LEU A 15 -2.50 -7.06 5.64
CA LEU A 15 -1.62 -6.29 4.79
C LEU A 15 -1.46 -6.94 3.41
N ASP A 16 -1.22 -8.25 3.33
CA ASP A 16 -1.08 -8.94 2.04
C ASP A 16 -2.35 -8.85 1.18
N VAL A 17 -3.54 -9.05 1.79
CA VAL A 17 -4.83 -8.92 1.09
C VAL A 17 -5.07 -7.49 0.62
N LEU A 18 -4.74 -6.50 1.45
CA LEU A 18 -4.87 -5.10 1.11
C LEU A 18 -3.92 -4.70 -0.04
N LEU A 19 -2.73 -5.28 -0.09
CA LEU A 19 -1.78 -5.07 -1.19
C LEU A 19 -2.31 -5.66 -2.49
N ASP A 20 -2.85 -6.88 -2.45
CA ASP A 20 -3.49 -7.50 -3.59
C ASP A 20 -4.65 -6.63 -4.11
N ASP A 21 -5.52 -6.13 -3.24
CA ASP A 21 -6.62 -5.25 -3.65
C ASP A 21 -6.14 -3.90 -4.16
N PHE A 22 -5.07 -3.34 -3.59
CA PHE A 22 -4.51 -2.07 -4.05
C PHE A 22 -3.89 -2.19 -5.45
N VAL A 23 -3.22 -3.31 -5.72
CA VAL A 23 -2.39 -3.52 -6.92
C VAL A 23 -3.12 -4.26 -8.04
N LEU A 24 -3.85 -5.32 -7.71
CA LEU A 24 -4.36 -6.31 -8.67
C LEU A 24 -5.80 -6.09 -9.10
N GLU A 25 -6.64 -5.39 -8.31
CA GLU A 25 -8.04 -5.25 -8.69
C GLU A 25 -8.15 -4.51 -10.03
N LYS A 26 -8.74 -5.19 -11.04
CA LYS A 26 -8.88 -4.68 -12.41
C LYS A 26 -9.61 -3.33 -12.54
N ASN A 27 -10.25 -2.87 -11.47
CA ASN A 27 -10.96 -1.59 -11.39
C ASN A 27 -10.32 -0.59 -10.40
N SER A 28 -9.25 -0.98 -9.72
CA SER A 28 -8.52 -0.13 -8.77
C SER A 28 -7.77 0.95 -9.56
N ASN A 29 -8.32 2.16 -9.58
CA ASN A 29 -7.59 3.36 -9.97
C ASN A 29 -6.57 3.77 -8.87
N CYS A 30 -6.26 2.91 -7.89
CA CYS A 30 -5.46 3.25 -6.73
C CYS A 30 -4.02 3.59 -7.13
N LEU A 31 -3.38 2.76 -7.95
CA LEU A 31 -2.03 3.02 -8.47
C LEU A 31 -1.98 4.33 -9.27
N LYS A 32 -2.97 4.54 -10.16
CA LYS A 32 -3.07 5.76 -10.95
C LYS A 32 -3.20 7.00 -10.06
N LYS A 33 -4.12 6.98 -9.09
CA LYS A 33 -4.30 8.04 -8.09
C LYS A 33 -3.04 8.26 -7.26
N LEU A 34 -2.36 7.20 -6.84
CA LEU A 34 -1.13 7.28 -6.04
C LEU A 34 -0.06 8.05 -6.80
N PHE A 35 0.08 7.77 -8.09
CA PHE A 35 1.04 8.41 -8.98
C PHE A 35 0.72 9.86 -9.33
N GLU A 36 -0.49 10.36 -9.04
CA GLU A 36 -0.81 11.79 -9.15
C GLU A 36 -0.27 12.59 -7.96
N PHE A 37 0.06 11.94 -6.84
CA PHE A 37 0.71 12.59 -5.71
C PHE A 37 2.22 12.78 -5.96
N PRO A 38 2.86 13.79 -5.34
CA PRO A 38 4.30 13.93 -5.37
C PRO A 38 5.02 12.69 -4.83
N SER A 39 6.10 12.29 -5.50
CA SER A 39 7.00 11.24 -5.01
C SER A 39 7.44 11.51 -3.56
N GLY A 40 7.49 10.44 -2.77
CA GLY A 40 7.87 10.45 -1.35
C GLY A 40 6.81 11.02 -0.40
N LYS A 41 5.66 11.47 -0.92
CA LYS A 41 4.55 11.91 -0.08
C LYS A 41 3.80 10.70 0.48
N TRP A 42 3.77 10.59 1.80
CA TRP A 42 2.96 9.61 2.51
C TRP A 42 1.48 9.98 2.48
N ILE A 43 0.64 9.04 2.08
CA ILE A 43 -0.81 9.15 2.04
C ILE A 43 -1.39 7.96 2.82
N GLU A 44 -2.41 8.20 3.64
CA GLU A 44 -3.12 7.11 4.32
C GLU A 44 -3.92 6.30 3.30
N ILE A 45 -3.79 4.97 3.34
CA ILE A 45 -4.26 4.12 2.24
C ILE A 45 -5.79 4.10 2.09
N LYS A 46 -6.53 4.37 3.18
CA LYS A 46 -8.00 4.44 3.16
C LYS A 46 -8.55 5.42 2.13
N TYR A 47 -7.80 6.45 1.76
CA TYR A 47 -8.24 7.45 0.76
C TYR A 47 -8.32 6.91 -0.67
N PHE A 48 -7.76 5.73 -0.93
CA PHE A 48 -7.80 5.11 -2.25
C PHE A 48 -9.03 4.22 -2.44
N PHE A 49 -9.63 3.74 -1.34
CA PHE A 49 -10.75 2.81 -1.33
C PHE A 49 -12.09 3.52 -1.08
N ASP A 50 -13.18 2.79 -1.37
CA ASP A 50 -14.50 3.18 -0.88
C ASP A 50 -14.53 3.13 0.67
N PRO A 51 -15.07 4.16 1.35
CA PRO A 51 -15.05 4.21 2.82
C PRO A 51 -15.79 3.04 3.49
N ASP A 52 -16.91 2.60 2.92
CA ASP A 52 -17.69 1.50 3.47
C ASP A 52 -16.94 0.19 3.27
N TYR A 53 -16.37 -0.03 2.08
CA TYR A 53 -15.50 -1.18 1.81
C TYR A 53 -14.29 -1.23 2.76
N TYR A 54 -13.59 -0.11 2.92
CA TYR A 54 -12.39 -0.06 3.77
C TYR A 54 -12.74 -0.34 5.24
N SER A 55 -13.83 0.24 5.74
CA SER A 55 -14.26 0.05 7.12
C SER A 55 -14.70 -1.37 7.43
N LEU A 56 -15.23 -2.09 6.44
CA LEU A 56 -15.65 -3.50 6.57
C LEU A 56 -14.47 -4.47 6.55
N ASN A 57 -13.44 -4.19 5.75
CA ASN A 57 -12.37 -5.15 5.45
C ASN A 57 -11.03 -4.85 6.14
N TYR A 58 -10.74 -3.58 6.48
CA TYR A 58 -9.41 -3.14 6.96
C TYR A 58 -9.49 -2.21 8.18
N GLN A 59 -10.47 -2.45 9.05
CA GLN A 59 -10.86 -1.51 10.11
C GLN A 59 -9.74 -1.18 11.12
N ASN A 60 -8.73 -2.05 11.25
CA ASN A 60 -7.60 -1.89 12.17
C ASN A 60 -6.29 -1.50 11.46
N SER A 61 -6.31 -1.42 10.13
CA SER A 61 -5.13 -1.12 9.34
C SER A 61 -4.85 0.39 9.35
N HIS A 62 -3.71 0.78 9.91
CA HIS A 62 -3.17 2.14 9.86
C HIS A 62 -1.98 2.21 8.91
N ILE A 63 -2.28 1.95 7.63
CA ILE A 63 -1.28 1.83 6.57
C ILE A 63 -1.14 3.15 5.81
N PHE A 64 0.10 3.57 5.64
CA PHE A 64 0.49 4.67 4.79
C PHE A 64 1.20 4.13 3.55
N VAL A 65 0.90 4.73 2.40
CA VAL A 65 1.52 4.40 1.13
C VAL A 65 2.21 5.62 0.55
N CYS A 66 3.39 5.42 -0.03
CA CYS A 66 4.03 6.40 -0.90
C CYS A 66 4.66 5.70 -2.11
N TRP A 67 5.01 6.48 -3.12
CA TRP A 67 5.79 5.99 -4.24
C TRP A 67 7.09 6.80 -4.39
N LEU A 68 8.12 6.15 -4.91
CA LEU A 68 9.41 6.74 -5.24
C LEU A 68 9.80 6.35 -6.68
N PRO A 69 10.57 7.20 -7.39
CA PRO A 69 11.26 6.77 -8.60
C PRO A 69 12.28 5.67 -8.28
N ASP A 70 12.76 4.99 -9.31
CA ASP A 70 13.86 4.04 -9.15
C ASP A 70 15.13 4.73 -8.60
N THR A 71 16.09 3.94 -8.10
CA THR A 71 17.31 4.43 -7.43
C THR A 71 18.17 5.36 -8.29
N ASP A 72 18.02 5.30 -9.61
CA ASP A 72 18.72 6.18 -10.57
C ASP A 72 17.95 7.49 -10.86
N GLY A 73 16.83 7.74 -10.17
CA GLY A 73 15.94 8.86 -10.45
C GLY A 73 15.12 8.66 -11.73
N ASP A 74 14.98 7.42 -12.18
CA ASP A 74 14.18 7.05 -13.34
C ASP A 74 12.70 7.00 -12.94
N TYR A 75 11.93 7.98 -13.44
CA TYR A 75 10.49 8.12 -13.16
C TYR A 75 9.61 7.33 -14.15
N ASP A 76 10.21 6.86 -15.25
CA ASP A 76 9.51 6.38 -16.43
C ASP A 76 9.52 4.85 -16.52
N HIS A 77 10.54 4.19 -15.97
CA HIS A 77 10.70 2.74 -16.12
C HIS A 77 10.30 1.92 -14.91
N TYR A 78 10.67 2.37 -13.70
CA TYR A 78 10.32 1.66 -12.48
C TYR A 78 9.78 2.62 -11.42
N ARG A 79 8.81 2.14 -10.65
CA ARG A 79 8.29 2.86 -9.49
C ARG A 79 8.30 1.93 -8.30
N ILE A 80 8.91 2.41 -7.23
CA ILE A 80 8.93 1.71 -5.95
C ILE A 80 7.72 2.22 -5.17
N ILE A 81 6.86 1.31 -4.72
CA ILE A 81 5.74 1.62 -3.84
C ILE A 81 6.07 1.05 -2.47
N ILE A 82 5.93 1.88 -1.46
CA ILE A 82 6.21 1.54 -0.07
C ILE A 82 4.92 1.64 0.71
N PHE A 83 4.57 0.56 1.38
CA PHE A 83 3.48 0.47 2.33
C PHE A 83 4.07 0.37 3.72
N PHE A 84 3.59 1.18 4.64
CA PHE A 84 4.06 1.22 6.02
C PHE A 84 2.86 1.09 6.95
N ASP A 85 2.81 -0.02 7.68
CA ASP A 85 1.85 -0.20 8.76
C ASP A 85 2.40 0.43 10.04
N THR A 86 1.70 1.45 10.54
CA THR A 86 2.08 2.14 11.78
C THR A 86 1.69 1.39 13.05
N THR A 87 0.79 0.41 12.96
CA THR A 87 0.38 -0.44 14.08
C THR A 87 1.49 -1.42 14.44
N ASP A 88 1.96 -2.17 13.44
CA ASP A 88 2.96 -3.24 13.63
C ASP A 88 4.39 -2.82 13.25
N LEU A 89 4.57 -1.58 12.78
CA LEU A 89 5.86 -1.02 12.33
C LEU A 89 6.52 -1.84 11.21
N VAL A 90 5.71 -2.54 10.42
CA VAL A 90 6.15 -3.35 9.28
C VAL A 90 6.06 -2.51 8.01
N SER A 91 7.07 -2.65 7.15
CA SER A 91 7.04 -2.07 5.80
C SER A 91 7.05 -3.17 4.75
N GLN A 92 6.23 -3.00 3.72
CA GLN A 92 6.29 -3.78 2.49
C GLN A 92 6.66 -2.88 1.32
N VAL A 93 7.55 -3.37 0.46
CA VAL A 93 8.08 -2.61 -0.68
C VAL A 93 7.88 -3.43 -1.94
N ILE A 94 7.25 -2.82 -2.93
CA ILE A 94 6.97 -3.44 -4.23
C ILE A 94 7.62 -2.57 -5.31
N SER A 95 8.41 -3.18 -6.19
CA SER A 95 8.94 -2.51 -7.38
C SER A 95 8.07 -2.85 -8.59
N PHE A 96 7.53 -1.83 -9.23
CA PHE A 96 6.72 -1.94 -10.43
C PHE A 96 7.52 -1.60 -11.66
N ASN A 97 7.49 -2.49 -12.65
CA ASN A 97 7.93 -2.17 -14.00
C ASN A 97 6.78 -1.49 -14.75
N MET A 98 6.95 -0.21 -15.04
CA MET A 98 5.93 0.61 -15.70
C MET A 98 5.74 0.24 -17.18
N LYS A 99 6.65 -0.54 -17.79
CA LYS A 99 6.49 -1.04 -19.17
C LYS A 99 5.49 -2.18 -19.30
N THR A 100 5.16 -2.83 -18.18
CA THR A 100 4.29 -4.03 -18.15
C THR A 100 2.95 -3.76 -17.47
N LEU A 101 2.70 -2.52 -17.05
CA LEU A 101 1.47 -2.04 -16.43
C LEU A 101 0.59 -1.33 -17.48
#